data_AF-A0A183SKS9-F1
#
_entry.id   AF-A0A183SKS9-F1
#
_cell.length_a   1.000
_cell.length_b   1.000
_cell.length_c   1.000
_cell.angle_alpha   90.00
_cell.angle_beta   90.00
_cell.angle_gamma   90.00
#
_symmetry.space_group_name_H-M   'P 1'
#
loop_
_entity.id
_entity.type
_entity.pdbx_description
1 polymer ?
#
loop_
_entity_poly.entity_id
_entity_poly.type
_entity_poly.pdbx_seq_one_letter_code
_entity_poly.pdbx_strand_id
1 'polypeptide(L)'
;MVFIGLTADSETPVSSSTQFLEKLKGVSLLPNDVMVYFYVTPLLTSIPKDLAVETIELLFENNYNETKKSLRHAQIIQLLKICLKTYFTLDGRIYGQVKGTPVGSPISGLIYESVMQQLKSLVIQNHRLQLWARYVDDTFTIIEWDQMLAFKENLNAIFPDMQFTMEEE
;
A
#
# COMPACT_ATOMS: atom_id res chain seq x y z
N MET A 1 13.02 -9.08 -12.75
CA MET A 1 13.48 -7.69 -12.94
C MET A 1 12.60 -7.00 -13.99
N VAL A 2 11.31 -6.81 -13.72
CA VAL A 2 10.33 -6.20 -14.67
C VAL A 2 9.57 -5.02 -14.04
N PHE A 3 9.66 -4.83 -12.72
CA PHE A 3 8.78 -3.91 -12.00
C PHE A 3 9.48 -2.76 -11.25
N ILE A 4 10.81 -2.62 -11.41
CA ILE A 4 11.62 -1.65 -10.64
C ILE A 4 11.28 -0.18 -10.98
N GLY A 5 10.58 0.09 -12.09
CA GLY A 5 10.24 1.44 -12.52
C GLY A 5 8.78 1.89 -12.33
N LEU A 6 7.87 1.02 -11.88
CA LEU A 6 6.43 1.37 -11.86
C LEU A 6 6.03 2.32 -10.72
N THR A 7 6.85 2.42 -9.68
CA THR A 7 6.59 3.23 -8.48
C THR A 7 7.61 4.36 -8.29
N ALA A 8 8.54 4.53 -9.24
CA ALA A 8 9.72 5.38 -9.10
C ALA A 8 9.42 6.89 -9.06
N ASP A 9 8.29 7.33 -9.65
CA ASP A 9 7.89 8.74 -9.71
C ASP A 9 7.00 9.20 -8.53
N SER A 10 6.73 8.32 -7.58
CA SER A 10 5.94 8.63 -6.37
C SER A 10 6.85 8.96 -5.18
N GLU A 11 6.35 9.74 -4.21
CA GLU A 11 7.04 9.90 -2.92
C GLU A 11 7.34 8.52 -2.33
N THR A 12 8.62 8.16 -2.28
CA THR A 12 9.05 6.83 -1.92
C THR A 12 8.82 6.57 -0.43
N PRO A 13 8.47 5.32 -0.05
CA PRO A 13 8.49 4.93 1.35
C PRO A 13 9.87 5.22 1.96
N VAL A 14 9.86 5.54 3.23
CA VAL A 14 11.06 5.70 4.03
C VAL A 14 11.76 4.35 4.11
N SER A 15 13.06 4.33 3.85
CA SER A 15 13.88 3.12 3.86
C SER A 15 14.97 3.12 4.94
N SER A 16 15.14 4.25 5.64
CA SER A 16 16.12 4.40 6.73
C SER A 16 15.69 5.48 7.72
N SER A 17 16.23 5.40 8.95
CA SER A 17 16.04 6.44 9.98
C SER A 17 16.57 7.81 9.52
N THR A 18 17.65 7.87 8.75
CA THR A 18 18.16 9.12 8.19
C THR A 18 17.12 9.77 7.28
N GLN A 19 16.51 9.01 6.36
CA GLN A 19 15.47 9.53 5.47
C GLN A 19 14.22 9.97 6.24
N PHE A 20 13.87 9.26 7.32
CA PHE A 20 12.80 9.67 8.23
C PHE A 20 13.10 11.03 8.88
N LEU A 21 14.30 11.19 9.43
CA LEU A 21 14.74 12.44 10.05
C LEU A 21 14.76 13.59 9.05
N GLU A 22 15.19 13.36 7.80
CA GLU A 22 15.10 14.39 6.75
C GLU A 22 13.65 14.81 6.48
N LYS A 23 12.68 13.88 6.49
CA LYS A 23 11.26 14.21 6.34
C LYS A 23 10.69 14.97 7.53
N LEU A 24 11.22 14.76 8.73
CA LEU A 24 10.85 15.51 9.93
C LEU A 24 11.43 16.93 9.96
N LYS A 25 12.56 17.18 9.28
CA LYS A 25 13.17 18.51 9.25
C LYS A 25 12.20 19.52 8.63
N GLY A 26 11.90 20.57 9.37
CA GLY A 26 11.00 21.65 8.94
C GLY A 26 9.53 21.41 9.29
N VAL A 27 9.17 20.24 9.83
CA VAL A 27 7.84 20.05 10.42
C VAL A 27 7.78 20.81 11.74
N SER A 28 6.77 21.65 11.91
CA SER A 28 6.52 22.42 13.13
C SER A 28 5.17 22.01 13.71
N LEU A 29 5.21 21.38 14.89
CA LEU A 29 4.00 20.90 15.55
C LEU A 29 3.18 22.08 16.09
N LEU A 30 1.90 22.05 15.80
CA LEU A 30 0.88 22.90 16.39
C LEU A 30 0.41 22.28 17.72
N PRO A 31 -0.17 23.07 18.64
CA PRO A 31 -0.62 22.56 19.94
C PRO A 31 -1.66 21.43 19.88
N ASN A 32 -2.38 21.29 18.77
CA ASN A 32 -3.40 20.26 18.56
C ASN A 32 -2.90 19.09 17.69
N ASP A 33 -1.64 19.10 17.27
CA ASP A 33 -1.08 18.01 16.47
C ASP A 33 -0.70 16.83 17.37
N VAL A 34 -0.94 15.62 16.87
CA VAL A 34 -0.52 14.36 17.49
C VAL A 34 0.28 13.53 16.51
N MET A 35 1.22 12.77 17.06
CA MET A 35 2.00 11.78 16.34
C MET A 35 1.33 10.42 16.49
N VAL A 36 1.02 9.80 15.35
CA VAL A 36 0.27 8.54 15.34
C VAL A 36 0.89 7.57 14.36
N TYR A 37 1.12 6.35 14.81
CA TYR A 37 1.49 5.22 13.98
C TYR A 37 0.24 4.46 13.56
N PHE A 38 0.12 4.19 12.26
CA PHE A 38 -0.88 3.30 11.69
C PHE A 38 -0.19 2.07 11.12
N TYR A 39 -0.69 0.88 11.46
CA TYR A 39 -0.18 -0.37 10.93
C TYR A 39 -1.33 -1.31 10.56
N VAL A 40 -1.09 -2.19 9.58
CA VAL A 40 -2.08 -3.16 9.10
C VAL A 40 -1.61 -4.57 9.42
N THR A 41 -2.48 -5.38 10.02
CA THR A 41 -2.16 -6.77 10.35
C THR A 41 -3.34 -7.69 10.05
N PRO A 42 -3.13 -8.81 9.34
CA PRO A 42 -1.91 -9.24 8.64
C PRO A 42 -1.74 -8.62 7.24
N LEU A 43 -0.51 -8.21 6.89
CA LEU A 43 -0.17 -7.40 5.71
C LEU A 43 -0.49 -8.06 4.36
N LEU A 44 0.11 -9.22 4.06
CA LEU A 44 -0.02 -9.83 2.74
C LEU A 44 -1.31 -10.62 2.56
N THR A 45 -1.91 -11.08 3.67
CA THR A 45 -3.16 -11.85 3.65
C THR A 45 -4.41 -10.96 3.69
N SER A 46 -4.27 -9.66 3.93
CA SER A 46 -5.38 -8.69 3.91
C SER A 46 -5.73 -8.23 2.49
N ILE A 47 -4.76 -8.05 1.59
CA ILE A 47 -5.00 -7.50 0.25
C ILE A 47 -5.80 -8.46 -0.64
N PRO A 48 -7.02 -8.11 -1.07
CA PRO A 48 -7.80 -8.93 -2.00
C PRO A 48 -7.09 -9.06 -3.35
N LYS A 49 -7.24 -10.22 -4.00
CA LYS A 49 -6.62 -10.47 -5.31
C LYS A 49 -7.18 -9.56 -6.40
N ASP A 50 -8.46 -9.23 -6.32
CA ASP A 50 -9.11 -8.35 -7.29
C ASP A 50 -8.59 -6.91 -7.13
N LEU A 51 -8.45 -6.43 -5.89
CA LEU A 51 -7.81 -5.15 -5.60
C LEU A 51 -6.37 -5.11 -6.14
N ALA A 52 -5.59 -6.17 -5.92
CA ALA A 52 -4.23 -6.26 -6.47
C ALA A 52 -4.18 -6.14 -8.00
N VAL A 53 -5.15 -6.73 -8.70
CA VAL A 53 -5.25 -6.63 -10.16
C VAL A 53 -5.64 -5.22 -10.57
N GLU A 54 -6.71 -4.68 -9.97
CA GLU A 54 -7.24 -3.35 -10.26
C GLU A 54 -6.17 -2.26 -10.07
N THR A 55 -5.44 -2.29 -8.97
CA THR A 55 -4.38 -1.32 -8.70
C THR A 55 -3.28 -1.38 -9.77
N ILE A 56 -2.88 -2.57 -10.21
CA ILE A 56 -1.85 -2.71 -11.24
C ILE A 56 -2.39 -2.28 -12.62
N GLU A 57 -3.66 -2.55 -12.92
CA GLU A 57 -4.33 -2.05 -14.12
C GLU A 57 -4.31 -0.51 -14.16
N LEU A 58 -4.72 0.13 -13.06
CA LEU A 58 -4.68 1.60 -12.92
C LEU A 58 -3.27 2.17 -13.08
N LEU A 59 -2.25 1.48 -12.54
CA LEU A 59 -0.86 1.90 -12.72
C LEU A 59 -0.40 1.86 -14.18
N PHE A 60 -0.85 0.88 -14.96
CA PHE A 60 -0.54 0.83 -16.40
C PHE A 60 -1.25 1.93 -17.18
N GLU A 61 -2.51 2.21 -16.86
CA GLU A 61 -3.28 3.29 -17.49
C GLU A 61 -2.65 4.66 -17.25
N ASN A 62 -2.24 4.94 -16.01
CA ASN A 62 -1.66 6.23 -15.64
C ASN A 62 -0.28 6.49 -16.25
N ASN A 63 0.53 5.44 -16.48
CA ASN A 63 1.94 5.61 -16.87
C ASN A 63 2.24 5.24 -18.34
N TYR A 64 1.39 4.49 -19.04
CA TYR A 64 1.77 3.85 -20.32
C TYR A 64 0.66 3.81 -21.39
N ASN A 65 -0.08 4.90 -21.56
CA ASN A 65 -1.32 5.00 -22.34
C ASN A 65 -1.23 4.88 -23.90
N GLU A 66 -0.24 4.18 -24.46
CA GLU A 66 -0.13 3.98 -25.92
C GLU A 66 -0.86 2.70 -26.38
N THR A 67 -1.66 2.79 -27.45
CA THR A 67 -2.50 1.70 -27.98
C THR A 67 -1.75 0.40 -28.29
N LYS A 68 -0.48 0.45 -28.71
CA LYS A 68 0.36 -0.75 -28.91
C LYS A 68 0.77 -1.44 -27.60
N LYS A 69 0.75 -0.72 -26.47
CA LYS A 69 1.04 -1.25 -25.13
C LYS A 69 -0.17 -1.92 -24.49
N SER A 70 -1.39 -1.61 -24.94
CA SER A 70 -2.64 -2.18 -24.42
C SER A 70 -2.69 -3.73 -24.49
N LEU A 71 -2.30 -4.33 -25.63
CA LEU A 71 -2.24 -5.81 -25.75
C LEU A 71 -1.22 -6.43 -24.79
N ARG A 72 -0.09 -5.76 -24.58
CA ARG A 72 0.96 -6.20 -23.65
C ARG A 72 0.47 -6.07 -22.20
N HIS A 73 -0.27 -5.02 -21.86
CA HIS A 73 -0.86 -4.85 -20.54
C HIS A 73 -1.85 -5.98 -20.25
N ALA A 74 -2.76 -6.28 -21.18
CA ALA A 74 -3.72 -7.39 -21.01
C ALA A 74 -3.02 -8.73 -20.73
N GLN A 75 -1.91 -9.01 -21.44
CA GLN A 75 -1.11 -10.21 -21.20
C GLN A 75 -0.42 -10.21 -19.83
N ILE A 76 0.14 -9.07 -19.39
CA ILE A 76 0.77 -8.93 -18.07
C ILE A 76 -0.27 -9.11 -16.96
N ILE A 77 -1.46 -8.53 -17.11
CA ILE A 77 -2.57 -8.70 -16.17
C ILE A 77 -3.01 -10.16 -16.10
N GLN A 78 -3.11 -10.84 -17.25
CA GLN A 78 -3.42 -12.26 -17.26
C GLN A 78 -2.35 -13.08 -16.52
N LEU A 79 -1.08 -12.75 -16.73
CA LEU A 79 0.02 -13.38 -15.99
C LEU A 79 -0.05 -13.09 -14.49
N LEU A 80 -0.36 -11.85 -14.09
CA LEU A 80 -0.57 -11.48 -12.69
C LEU A 80 -1.69 -12.32 -12.05
N LYS A 81 -2.83 -12.47 -12.73
CA LYS A 81 -3.95 -13.32 -12.26
C LYS A 81 -3.52 -14.78 -12.04
N ILE A 82 -2.58 -15.28 -12.84
CA ILE A 82 -1.98 -16.60 -12.64
C ILE A 82 -1.04 -16.59 -11.44
N CYS A 83 -0.16 -15.59 -11.32
CA CYS A 83 0.78 -15.46 -10.20
C CYS A 83 0.07 -15.31 -8.84
N LEU A 84 -1.12 -14.70 -8.81
CA LEU A 84 -1.95 -14.56 -7.60
C LEU A 84 -2.59 -15.88 -7.16
N LYS A 85 -2.59 -16.92 -8.00
CA LYS A 85 -2.95 -18.28 -7.59
C LYS A 85 -1.72 -18.94 -6.96
N THR A 86 -1.69 -18.96 -5.65
CA THR A 86 -0.62 -19.64 -4.91
C THR A 86 -1.12 -20.85 -4.15
N TYR A 87 -0.22 -21.80 -3.97
CA TYR A 87 -0.44 -23.04 -3.25
C TYR A 87 0.70 -23.23 -2.25
N PHE A 88 0.40 -23.81 -1.11
CA PHE A 88 1.40 -24.15 -0.10
C PHE A 88 1.16 -25.56 0.43
N THR A 89 2.22 -26.18 0.93
CA THR A 89 2.17 -27.51 1.53
C THR A 89 2.22 -27.37 3.05
N LEU A 90 1.26 -27.99 3.73
CA LEU A 90 1.24 -28.13 5.19
C LEU A 90 0.91 -29.60 5.51
N ASP A 91 1.75 -30.25 6.31
CA ASP A 91 1.60 -31.66 6.70
C ASP A 91 1.42 -32.61 5.50
N GLY A 92 2.18 -32.37 4.43
CA GLY A 92 2.14 -33.17 3.20
C GLY A 92 0.88 -32.96 2.34
N ARG A 93 -0.02 -32.05 2.70
CA ARG A 93 -1.21 -31.69 1.92
C ARG A 93 -1.02 -30.35 1.24
N ILE A 94 -1.50 -30.24 -0.01
CA ILE A 94 -1.45 -29.02 -0.81
C ILE A 94 -2.74 -28.23 -0.58
N TYR A 95 -2.59 -26.94 -0.26
CA TYR A 95 -3.68 -26.00 -0.05
C TYR A 95 -3.56 -24.84 -1.02
N GLY A 96 -4.69 -24.38 -1.57
CA GLY A 96 -4.76 -23.13 -2.32
C GLY A 96 -4.98 -21.96 -1.37
N GLN A 97 -4.18 -20.90 -1.47
CA GLN A 97 -4.43 -19.69 -0.72
C GLN A 97 -5.65 -18.96 -1.32
N VAL A 98 -6.72 -18.85 -0.54
CA VAL A 98 -7.99 -18.26 -0.99
C VAL A 98 -7.99 -16.73 -0.90
N LYS A 99 -7.45 -16.18 0.19
CA LYS A 99 -7.41 -14.73 0.49
C LYS A 99 -5.98 -14.20 0.50
N GLY A 100 -5.81 -12.95 0.11
CA GLY A 100 -4.51 -12.30 0.17
C GLY A 100 -3.69 -12.43 -1.10
N THR A 101 -2.60 -11.68 -1.10
CA THR A 101 -1.50 -11.85 -2.06
C THR A 101 -0.62 -13.04 -1.65
N PRO A 102 0.04 -13.69 -2.62
CA PRO A 102 0.91 -14.83 -2.32
C PRO A 102 2.03 -14.51 -1.34
N VAL A 103 2.02 -15.12 -0.16
CA VAL A 103 3.09 -14.92 0.82
C VAL A 103 4.39 -15.51 0.28
N GLY A 104 5.48 -14.74 0.33
CA GLY A 104 6.80 -15.17 -0.15
C GLY A 104 7.00 -15.07 -1.67
N SER A 105 6.01 -14.60 -2.44
CA SER A 105 6.20 -14.36 -3.87
C SER A 105 6.97 -13.07 -4.14
N PRO A 106 7.93 -13.05 -5.09
CA PRO A 106 8.67 -11.84 -5.46
C PRO A 106 7.80 -10.68 -5.96
N ILE A 107 6.56 -10.94 -6.39
CA ILE A 107 5.64 -9.91 -6.89
C ILE A 107 4.83 -9.24 -5.77
N SER A 108 4.75 -9.84 -4.59
CA SER A 108 3.87 -9.37 -3.51
C SER A 108 4.31 -8.02 -2.94
N GLY A 109 5.61 -7.75 -2.91
CA GLY A 109 6.13 -6.43 -2.52
C GLY A 109 5.68 -5.31 -3.46
N LEU A 110 5.65 -5.57 -4.78
CA LEU A 110 5.14 -4.59 -5.75
C LEU A 110 3.65 -4.35 -5.52
N ILE A 111 2.86 -5.42 -5.44
CA ILE A 111 1.40 -5.30 -5.25
C ILE A 111 1.11 -4.50 -3.98
N TYR A 112 1.79 -4.83 -2.89
CA TYR A 112 1.63 -4.12 -1.63
C TYR A 112 1.96 -2.63 -1.78
N GLU A 113 3.11 -2.31 -2.36
CA GLU A 113 3.51 -0.93 -2.60
C GLU A 113 2.48 -0.17 -3.44
N SER A 114 2.01 -0.78 -4.53
CA SER A 114 1.01 -0.20 -5.41
C SER A 114 -0.31 0.07 -4.67
N VAL A 115 -0.79 -0.89 -3.87
CA VAL A 115 -2.04 -0.75 -3.10
C VAL A 115 -1.91 0.35 -2.05
N MET A 116 -0.77 0.43 -1.35
CA MET A 116 -0.53 1.49 -0.37
C MET A 116 -0.42 2.88 -1.00
N GLN A 117 0.11 2.98 -2.22
CA GLN A 117 0.14 4.25 -2.96
C GLN A 117 -1.27 4.68 -3.37
N GLN A 118 -2.10 3.75 -3.84
CA GLN A 118 -3.51 4.03 -4.12
C GLN A 118 -4.28 4.41 -2.86
N LEU A 119 -4.05 3.73 -1.74
CA LEU A 119 -4.64 4.10 -0.46
C LEU A 119 -4.27 5.54 -0.07
N LYS A 120 -2.97 5.86 -0.09
CA LYS A 120 -2.47 7.20 0.23
C LYS A 120 -3.13 8.26 -0.65
N SER A 121 -3.26 8.02 -1.96
CA SER A 121 -3.85 9.01 -2.88
C SER A 121 -5.34 9.25 -2.62
N LEU A 122 -6.07 8.23 -2.16
CA LEU A 122 -7.49 8.33 -1.78
C LEU A 122 -7.70 9.00 -0.42
N VAL A 123 -6.82 8.75 0.55
CA VAL A 123 -6.96 9.28 1.92
C VAL A 123 -6.55 10.76 2.01
N ILE A 124 -5.44 11.14 1.35
CA ILE A 124 -4.91 12.53 1.41
C ILE A 124 -5.87 13.54 0.77
N GLN A 125 -6.80 13.11 -0.09
CA GLN A 125 -7.84 13.98 -0.63
C GLN A 125 -8.81 14.49 0.44
N ASN A 126 -9.01 13.72 1.52
CA ASN A 126 -10.03 13.98 2.52
C ASN A 126 -9.47 14.54 3.84
N HIS A 127 -8.14 14.50 4.01
CA HIS A 127 -7.48 14.81 5.28
C HIS A 127 -6.20 15.61 5.06
N ARG A 128 -6.03 16.68 5.82
CA ARG A 128 -4.79 17.46 5.82
C ARG A 128 -3.84 16.86 6.86
N LEU A 129 -2.79 16.22 6.37
CA LEU A 129 -1.69 15.72 7.19
C LEU A 129 -0.53 16.69 7.15
N GLN A 130 0.14 16.91 8.28
CA GLN A 130 1.43 17.60 8.28
C GLN A 130 2.55 16.71 7.75
N LEU A 131 2.50 15.43 8.08
CA LEU A 131 3.47 14.44 7.62
C LEU A 131 2.79 13.10 7.37
N TRP A 132 3.23 12.44 6.29
CA TRP A 132 3.00 11.02 6.03
C TRP A 132 4.35 10.39 5.71
N ALA A 133 4.79 9.45 6.54
CA ALA A 133 6.03 8.72 6.37
C ALA A 133 5.77 7.23 6.62
N ARG A 134 5.99 6.39 5.61
CA ARG A 134 5.74 4.95 5.70
C ARG A 134 7.03 4.15 5.58
N TYR A 135 7.23 3.19 6.47
CA TYR A 135 8.25 2.15 6.39
C TYR A 135 7.56 0.78 6.29
N VAL A 136 7.61 0.16 5.10
CA VAL A 136 6.90 -1.10 4.82
C VAL A 136 5.41 -1.00 5.22
N ASP A 137 4.99 -1.59 6.33
CA ASP A 137 3.64 -1.63 6.88
C ASP A 137 3.32 -0.57 7.93
N ASP A 138 4.34 0.04 8.52
CA ASP A 138 4.16 1.09 9.51
C ASP A 138 4.09 2.46 8.84
N THR A 139 3.03 3.21 9.14
CA THR A 139 2.80 4.56 8.65
C THR A 139 2.79 5.53 9.81
N PHE A 140 3.85 6.33 9.92
CA PHE A 140 3.91 7.47 10.81
C PHE A 140 3.19 8.66 10.19
N THR A 141 2.33 9.30 10.99
CA THR A 141 1.59 10.48 10.58
C THR A 141 1.62 11.55 11.66
N ILE A 142 1.55 12.80 11.22
CA ILE A 142 1.28 13.96 12.08
C ILE A 142 -0.04 14.56 11.61
N ILE A 143 -1.04 14.53 12.49
CA ILE A 143 -2.42 14.93 12.22
C ILE A 143 -3.00 15.70 13.41
N GLU A 144 -4.00 16.53 13.18
CA GLU A 144 -4.78 17.17 14.25
C GLU A 144 -5.52 16.11 15.08
N TRP A 145 -5.48 16.23 16.40
CA TRP A 145 -6.01 15.25 17.36
C TRP A 145 -7.48 14.89 17.14
N ASP A 146 -8.31 15.88 16.81
CA ASP A 146 -9.75 15.71 16.55
C ASP A 146 -10.04 14.98 15.23
N GLN A 147 -9.09 14.97 14.29
CA GLN A 147 -9.21 14.29 13.00
C GLN A 147 -8.72 12.85 13.03
N MET A 148 -7.92 12.48 14.04
CA MET A 148 -7.26 11.18 14.15
C MET A 148 -8.21 9.98 14.03
N LEU A 149 -9.34 9.99 14.75
CA LEU A 149 -10.31 8.89 14.70
C LEU A 149 -11.01 8.81 13.35
N ALA A 150 -11.44 9.95 12.80
CA ALA A 150 -12.05 10.02 11.47
C ALA A 150 -11.08 9.57 10.37
N PHE A 151 -9.80 9.85 10.53
CA PHE A 151 -8.74 9.39 9.63
C PHE A 151 -8.60 7.86 9.66
N LYS A 152 -8.57 7.26 10.85
CA LYS A 152 -8.57 5.79 11.01
C LYS A 152 -9.79 5.14 10.37
N GLU A 153 -10.97 5.70 10.62
CA GLU A 153 -12.22 5.21 10.05
C GLU A 153 -12.19 5.27 8.52
N ASN A 154 -11.68 6.37 7.95
CA ASN A 154 -11.52 6.51 6.51
C ASN A 154 -10.51 5.51 5.93
N LEU A 155 -9.37 5.28 6.59
CA LEU A 155 -8.40 4.25 6.19
C LEU A 155 -9.08 2.86 6.09
N ASN A 156 -9.88 2.51 7.10
CA ASN A 156 -10.58 1.23 7.17
C ASN A 156 -11.78 1.11 6.24
N ALA A 157 -12.33 2.25 5.80
CA ALA A 157 -13.47 2.28 4.89
C ALA A 157 -13.07 2.09 3.41
N ILE A 158 -11.87 2.54 3.02
CA ILE A 158 -11.43 2.49 1.62
C ILE A 158 -11.24 1.05 1.15
N PHE A 159 -10.50 0.25 1.93
CA PHE A 159 -10.28 -1.17 1.64
C PHE A 159 -10.72 -1.99 2.85
N PRO A 160 -11.98 -2.46 2.91
CA PRO A 160 -12.54 -3.13 4.09
C PRO A 160 -11.78 -4.38 4.54
N ASP A 161 -11.08 -5.05 3.62
CA ASP A 161 -10.25 -6.22 3.95
C ASP A 161 -8.90 -5.86 4.60
N MET A 162 -8.48 -4.59 4.54
CA MET A 162 -7.28 -4.04 5.16
C MET A 162 -7.66 -3.20 6.38
N GLN A 163 -7.58 -3.80 7.55
CA GLN A 163 -7.89 -3.14 8.81
C GLN A 163 -6.62 -2.55 9.45
N PHE A 164 -6.60 -1.23 9.58
CA PHE A 164 -5.59 -0.43 10.23
C PHE A 164 -5.88 -0.28 11.72
N THR A 165 -4.84 -0.56 12.50
CA THR A 165 -4.74 -0.21 13.92
C THR A 165 -3.93 1.07 14.06
N MET A 166 -4.06 1.75 15.20
CA MET A 166 -3.28 2.94 15.51
C MET A 166 -2.67 2.86 16.90
N GLU A 167 -1.50 3.46 17.07
CA GLU A 167 -0.82 3.71 18.34
C GLU A 167 -0.39 5.18 18.39
N GLU A 168 -0.71 5.85 19.50
CA GLU A 168 -0.29 7.22 19.78
C GLU A 168 1.07 7.18 20.49
N GLU A 169 1.96 8.12 20.17
CA GLU A 169 3.23 8.34 20.90
C GLU A 169 3.10 9.36 22.04
#